data_AF-A0A3D5WMS8-F1
#
_entry.id   AF-A0A3D5WMS8-F1
#
_cell.length_a   1.000
_cell.length_b   1.000
_cell.length_c   1.000
_cell.angle_alpha   90.00
_cell.angle_beta   90.00
_cell.angle_gamma   90.00
#
_symmetry.space_group_name_H-M   'P 1'
#
loop_
_entity.id
_entity.type
_entity.pdbx_description
1 polymer ?
#
loop_
_entity_poly.entity_id
_entity_poly.type
_entity_poly.pdbx_seq_one_letter_code
_entity_poly.pdbx_strand_id
1 'polypeptide(L)'
;MKHQCKITVLERKVFPELQEQYLADPKSGPCPCFKVGDTFVLDRTPEKDDFYHLMNGKFCGEAWDAVSRYVYTALQGGSIMHGWTND
;
A
#
# COMPACT_ATOMS: atom_id res chain seq x y z
N MET A 1 -11.60 9.57 14.79
CA MET A 1 -11.11 8.43 14.01
C MET A 1 -12.25 7.43 13.86
N LYS A 2 -12.77 7.16 12.66
CA LYS A 2 -13.92 6.25 12.50
C LYS A 2 -13.52 4.87 11.96
N HIS A 3 -12.45 4.78 11.16
CA HIS A 3 -12.04 3.56 10.48
C HIS A 3 -10.51 3.39 10.45
N GLN A 4 -10.06 2.14 10.31
CA GLN A 4 -8.67 1.75 10.10
C GLN A 4 -8.57 0.89 8.84
N CYS A 5 -7.42 0.94 8.17
CA CYS A 5 -7.11 0.02 7.08
C CYS A 5 -6.07 -0.99 7.58
N LYS A 6 -6.35 -2.29 7.44
CA LYS A 6 -5.38 -3.35 7.69
C LYS A 6 -4.98 -3.99 6.36
N ILE A 7 -3.69 -3.99 6.06
CA ILE A 7 -3.10 -4.64 4.89
C ILE A 7 -2.36 -5.88 5.37
N THR A 8 -2.51 -7.00 4.65
CA THR A 8 -1.73 -8.22 4.88
C THR A 8 -1.07 -8.64 3.58
N VAL A 9 0.24 -8.90 3.63
CA VAL A 9 0.99 -9.37 2.46
C VAL A 9 0.77 -10.86 2.32
N LEU A 10 -0.02 -11.26 1.33
CA LEU A 10 -0.36 -12.67 1.11
C LEU A 10 0.74 -13.43 0.36
N GLU A 11 1.36 -12.78 -0.62
CA GLU A 11 2.36 -13.41 -1.49
C GLU A 11 3.31 -12.36 -2.07
N ARG A 12 4.48 -12.81 -2.53
CA ARG A 12 5.42 -12.01 -3.33
C ARG A 12 5.80 -12.82 -4.55
N LYS A 13 5.27 -12.43 -5.70
CA LYS A 13 5.51 -13.13 -6.97
C LYS A 13 6.69 -12.49 -7.71
N VAL A 14 7.50 -13.36 -8.29
CA VAL A 14 8.56 -13.03 -9.23
C VAL A 14 8.34 -13.89 -10.46
N PHE A 15 8.49 -13.30 -11.63
CA PHE A 15 8.44 -13.98 -12.93
C PHE A 15 9.87 -13.98 -13.49
N PRO A 16 10.67 -15.03 -13.23
CA PRO A 16 12.11 -15.03 -13.54
C PRO A 16 12.41 -14.75 -15.01
N GLU A 17 11.61 -15.31 -15.91
CA GLU A 17 11.72 -15.13 -17.35
C GLU A 17 11.52 -13.67 -17.77
N LEU A 18 10.56 -12.98 -17.16
CA LEU A 18 10.31 -11.56 -17.42
C LEU A 18 11.40 -10.68 -16.79
N GLN A 19 11.90 -11.04 -15.60
CA GLN A 19 13.02 -10.33 -14.99
C GLN A 19 14.27 -10.38 -15.86
N GLU A 20 14.64 -11.56 -16.35
CA GLU A 20 15.83 -11.76 -17.18
C GLU A 20 15.72 -11.03 -18.53
N GLN A 21 14.52 -11.00 -19.12
CA GLN A 21 14.31 -10.36 -20.42
C GLN A 21 14.25 -8.83 -20.37
N TYR A 22 13.63 -8.25 -19.33
CA TYR A 22 13.24 -6.83 -19.34
C TYR A 22 13.92 -5.94 -18.30
N LEU A 23 14.44 -6.49 -17.20
CA LEU A 23 15.06 -5.66 -16.17
C LEU A 23 16.54 -5.42 -16.45
N ALA A 24 17.02 -4.23 -16.10
CA ALA A 24 18.44 -3.90 -16.17
C ALA A 24 19.30 -4.79 -15.26
N ASP A 25 18.76 -5.16 -14.09
CA ASP A 25 19.31 -6.22 -13.26
C ASP A 25 18.42 -7.48 -13.38
N PRO A 26 18.92 -8.55 -14.04
CA PRO A 26 18.14 -9.77 -14.27
C PRO A 26 17.85 -10.56 -12.98
N LYS A 27 18.44 -10.16 -11.84
CA LYS A 27 18.31 -10.87 -10.54
C LYS A 27 17.79 -9.99 -9.40
N SER A 28 17.07 -8.90 -9.71
CA SER A 28 16.54 -8.01 -8.66
C SER A 28 15.62 -8.68 -7.64
N GLY A 29 14.99 -9.81 -8.01
CA GLY A 29 14.11 -10.58 -7.14
C GLY A 29 12.87 -9.82 -6.64
N PRO A 30 12.21 -10.33 -5.57
CA PRO A 30 11.02 -9.70 -5.02
C PRO A 30 11.35 -8.42 -4.24
N CYS A 31 10.38 -7.50 -4.15
CA CYS A 31 10.53 -6.26 -3.38
C CYS A 31 10.97 -6.54 -1.93
N PRO A 32 12.02 -5.85 -1.42
CA PRO A 32 12.54 -6.06 -0.08
C PRO A 32 11.69 -5.39 1.02
N CYS A 33 10.79 -4.45 0.67
CA CYS A 33 9.93 -3.75 1.63
C CYS A 33 8.87 -4.66 2.29
N PHE A 34 8.59 -5.82 1.69
CA PHE A 34 7.53 -6.71 2.14
C PHE A 34 8.03 -8.12 2.38
N LYS A 35 7.42 -8.80 3.35
CA LYS A 35 7.53 -10.24 3.61
C LYS A 35 6.14 -10.85 3.65
N VAL A 36 6.04 -12.11 3.22
CA VAL A 36 4.77 -12.84 3.30
C VAL A 36 4.35 -12.97 4.76
N GLY A 37 3.10 -12.64 5.05
CA GLY A 37 2.54 -12.59 6.40
C GLY A 37 2.69 -11.23 7.10
N ASP A 38 3.42 -10.27 6.53
CA ASP A 38 3.49 -8.93 7.10
C ASP A 38 2.10 -8.31 7.18
N THR A 39 1.80 -7.68 8.32
CA THR A 39 0.58 -6.93 8.53
C THR A 39 0.89 -5.47 8.83
N PHE A 40 0.17 -4.57 8.17
CA PHE A 40 0.24 -3.13 8.40
C PHE A 40 -1.13 -2.65 8.82
N VAL A 41 -1.17 -1.85 9.89
CA VAL A 41 -2.38 -1.15 10.31
C VAL A 41 -2.13 0.34 10.11
N LEU A 42 -3.05 0.97 9.39
CA LEU A 42 -2.99 2.36 9.04
C LEU A 42 -4.14 3.10 9.70
N ASP A 43 -3.81 4.23 10.29
CA ASP A 43 -4.76 5.16 10.85
C ASP A 43 -4.51 6.58 10.36
N ARG A 44 -5.60 7.33 10.31
CA ARG A 44 -5.61 8.74 9.96
C ARG A 44 -6.37 9.52 11.03
N THR A 45 -5.61 10.29 11.79
CA THR A 45 -6.03 11.18 12.86
C THR A 45 -5.32 12.52 12.68
N PRO A 46 -5.78 13.60 13.34
CA PRO A 46 -5.04 14.86 13.34
C PRO A 46 -3.61 14.72 13.86
N GLU A 47 -3.34 13.77 14.75
CA GLU A 47 -2.03 13.55 15.37
C GLU A 47 -1.14 12.56 14.59
N LYS A 48 -1.74 11.71 13.75
CA LYS A 48 -1.06 10.65 13.00
C LYS A 48 -1.74 10.42 11.64
N ASP A 49 -1.01 10.73 10.57
CA ASP A 49 -1.47 10.50 9.19
C ASP A 49 -0.53 9.53 8.46
N ASP A 50 -0.76 8.23 8.67
CA ASP A 50 0.03 7.18 8.03
C ASP A 50 -0.10 7.20 6.49
N PHE A 51 -1.20 7.76 5.98
CA PHE A 51 -1.52 7.74 4.55
C PHE A 51 -0.63 8.72 3.77
N TYR A 52 -0.63 10.00 4.15
CA TYR A 52 0.17 11.00 3.43
C TYR A 52 1.67 10.89 3.71
N HIS A 53 2.07 10.19 4.78
CA HIS A 53 3.47 9.92 5.09
C HIS A 53 3.98 8.56 4.56
N LEU A 54 3.22 7.87 3.69
CA LEU A 54 3.62 6.60 3.07
C LEU A 54 4.12 5.58 4.11
N MET A 55 3.41 5.48 5.25
CA MET A 55 3.81 4.64 6.38
C MET A 55 5.24 4.90 6.88
N ASN A 56 5.72 6.14 6.78
CA ASN A 56 7.07 6.58 7.14
C ASN A 56 8.16 5.73 6.45
N GLY A 57 7.99 5.45 5.15
CA GLY A 57 8.96 4.73 4.34
C GLY A 57 8.91 3.21 4.45
N LYS A 58 7.91 2.64 5.15
CA LYS A 58 7.67 1.19 5.17
C LYS A 58 7.19 0.64 3.83
N PHE A 59 6.65 1.51 2.97
CA PHE A 59 6.24 1.17 1.61
C PHE A 59 7.15 1.86 0.60
N CYS A 60 7.52 1.16 -0.48
CA CYS A 60 8.10 1.82 -1.65
C CYS A 60 7.02 2.59 -2.42
N GLY A 61 7.44 3.62 -3.17
CA GLY A 61 6.51 4.49 -3.91
C GLY A 61 5.63 3.73 -4.91
N GLU A 62 6.21 2.79 -5.66
CA GLU A 62 5.49 1.96 -6.63
C GLU A 62 4.38 1.11 -5.98
N ALA A 63 4.72 0.45 -4.86
CA ALA A 63 3.73 -0.34 -4.15
C ALA A 63 2.62 0.54 -3.55
N TRP A 64 2.99 1.74 -3.06
CA TRP A 64 2.02 2.68 -2.53
C TRP A 64 1.08 3.22 -3.60
N ASP A 65 1.59 3.60 -4.77
CA ASP A 65 0.76 4.06 -5.89
C ASP A 65 -0.31 3.03 -6.27
N ALA A 66 0.07 1.75 -6.32
CA ALA A 66 -0.83 0.65 -6.64
C ALA A 66 -1.98 0.47 -5.63
N VAL A 67 -1.72 0.67 -4.34
CA VAL A 67 -2.70 0.34 -3.27
C VAL A 67 -3.36 1.56 -2.62
N SER A 68 -2.79 2.75 -2.75
CA SER A 68 -3.17 3.96 -2.01
C SER A 68 -4.65 4.28 -2.15
N ARG A 69 -5.23 4.17 -3.35
CA ARG A 69 -6.66 4.41 -3.59
C ARG A 69 -7.57 3.52 -2.73
N TYR A 70 -7.21 2.25 -2.54
CA TYR A 70 -8.00 1.30 -1.74
C TYR A 70 -7.82 1.56 -0.25
N VAL A 71 -6.59 1.88 0.16
CA VAL A 71 -6.28 2.29 1.53
C VAL A 71 -7.09 3.53 1.90
N TYR A 72 -7.08 4.55 1.05
CA TYR A 72 -7.81 5.80 1.27
C TYR A 72 -9.32 5.56 1.39
N THR A 73 -9.88 4.74 0.49
CA THR A 73 -11.30 4.33 0.54
C THR A 73 -11.64 3.67 1.88
N ALA A 74 -10.81 2.73 2.35
CA ALA A 74 -11.03 2.03 3.61
C ALA A 74 -10.95 2.99 4.82
N LEU A 75 -9.99 3.91 4.83
CA LEU A 75 -9.85 4.93 5.86
C LEU A 75 -11.05 5.89 5.93
N GLN A 76 -11.72 6.12 4.79
CA GLN A 76 -12.92 6.94 4.69
C GLN A 76 -14.24 6.16 4.89
N GLY A 77 -14.17 4.87 5.27
CA GLY A 77 -15.37 4.07 5.53
C GLY A 77 -16.11 3.59 4.27
N GLY A 78 -15.43 3.50 3.13
CA GLY A 78 -15.97 2.95 1.88
C GLY A 78 -16.29 3.99 0.81
N SER A 79 -16.28 5.29 1.14
CA SER A 79 -16.49 6.37 0.17
C SER A 79 -15.28 7.32 0.15
N ILE A 80 -14.60 7.42 -0.98
CA ILE A 80 -13.47 8.35 -1.19
C ILE A 80 -13.92 9.83 -1.06
N MET A 81 -15.19 10.08 -1.35
CA MET A 81 -15.78 11.41 -1.57
C MET A 81 -16.82 11.75 -0.49
N HIS A 82 -16.72 11.15 0.70
CA HIS A 82 -17.65 11.43 1.80
C HIS A 82 -17.67 12.94 2.11
N GLY A 83 -18.85 13.57 2.05
CA GLY A 83 -19.05 15.00 2.21
C GLY A 83 -18.75 15.87 0.98
N TRP A 84 -18.40 15.29 -0.17
CA TRP A 84 -18.16 16.05 -1.43
C TRP A 84 -19.38 16.06 -2.36
N THR A 85 -20.31 15.13 -2.15
CA THR A 85 -21.62 15.09 -2.82
C THR A 85 -22.71 15.33 -1.79
N ASN A 86 -23.98 15.33 -2.20
CA ASN A 86 -25.10 15.52 -1.27
C ASN A 86 -25.42 14.19 -0.55
N ASP A 87 -24.48 13.70 0.26
CA ASP A 87 -24.56 12.46 1.04
C ASP A 87 -25.11 12.63 2.47
#